data_AF-A0A954LMM0-F1
#
_entry.id   AF-A0A954LMM0-F1
#
_cell.length_a   1.000
_cell.length_b   1.000
_cell.length_c   1.000
_cell.angle_alpha   90.00
_cell.angle_beta   90.00
_cell.angle_gamma   90.00
#
_symmetry.space_group_name_H-M   'P 1'
#
loop_
_entity.id
_entity.type
_entity.pdbx_description
1 polymer ?
#
loop_
_entity_poly.entity_id
_entity_poly.type
_entity_poly.pdbx_seq_one_letter_code
_entity_poly.pdbx_strand_id
1 'polypeptide(L)'
;MGMETLHGVIERITFHNPENGFTVLRVAVRGQAQPVTVIGNLLMVTAGEHLQAQGQWTMDRQHGPQFKADSIETTHPATAEGIEKFLASGAVRSVGPKLAERIVALYKERTLE
;
A
#
# COMPACT_ATOMS: atom_id res chain seq x y z
N MET A 1 5.31 -10.96 23.85
CA MET A 1 4.73 -10.85 22.49
C MET A 1 5.90 -10.62 21.55
N GLY A 2 6.05 -11.47 20.54
CA GLY A 2 7.19 -11.40 19.62
C GLY A 2 7.02 -10.27 18.60
N MET A 3 8.11 -9.87 17.97
CA MET A 3 8.06 -9.03 16.77
C MET A 3 7.72 -9.95 15.60
N GLU A 4 6.64 -9.65 14.90
CA GLU A 4 6.14 -10.43 13.76
C GLU A 4 6.37 -9.65 12.46
N THR A 5 6.44 -10.36 11.34
CA THR A 5 6.51 -9.76 10.01
C THR A 5 5.25 -10.09 9.23
N LEU A 6 4.59 -9.06 8.70
CA LEU A 6 3.37 -9.15 7.92
C LEU A 6 3.66 -8.72 6.49
N HIS A 7 3.31 -9.57 5.53
CA HIS A 7 3.42 -9.27 4.09
C HIS A 7 2.04 -9.21 3.46
N GLY A 8 1.82 -8.22 2.59
CA GLY A 8 0.56 -8.11 1.87
C GLY A 8 0.55 -7.01 0.82
N VAL A 9 -0.64 -6.71 0.31
CA VAL A 9 -0.87 -5.62 -0.63
C VAL A 9 -1.77 -4.58 0.03
N ILE A 10 -1.41 -3.31 -0.06
CA ILE A 10 -2.22 -2.21 0.45
C ILE A 10 -3.46 -2.08 -0.43
N GLU A 11 -4.62 -2.52 0.03
CA GLU A 11 -5.86 -2.37 -0.74
C GLU A 11 -6.42 -0.96 -0.62
N ARG A 12 -6.32 -0.37 0.58
CA ARG A 12 -6.89 0.94 0.88
C ARG A 12 -6.14 1.66 1.98
N ILE A 13 -5.95 2.96 1.77
CA ILE A 13 -5.53 3.90 2.81
C ILE A 13 -6.81 4.41 3.49
N THR A 14 -7.02 4.04 4.75
CA THR A 14 -8.20 4.46 5.53
C THR A 14 -7.99 5.83 6.17
N PHE A 15 -6.75 6.12 6.56
CA PHE A 15 -6.35 7.42 7.09
C PHE A 15 -4.86 7.65 6.82
N HIS A 16 -4.49 8.89 6.53
CA HIS A 16 -3.10 9.33 6.46
C HIS A 16 -3.02 10.78 6.96
N ASN A 17 -2.16 11.01 7.95
CA ASN A 17 -1.78 12.35 8.37
C ASN A 17 -0.42 12.69 7.74
N PRO A 18 -0.35 13.66 6.81
CA PRO A 18 0.88 14.03 6.14
C PRO A 18 1.87 14.80 7.04
N GLU A 19 1.42 15.37 8.16
CA GLU A 19 2.28 16.17 9.05
C GLU A 19 3.20 15.29 9.91
N ASN A 20 2.72 14.12 10.34
CA ASN A 20 3.47 13.19 11.19
C ASN A 20 3.61 11.77 10.60
N GLY A 21 3.11 11.57 9.38
CA GLY A 21 3.14 10.30 8.66
C GLY A 21 2.23 9.21 9.22
N PHE A 22 1.39 9.47 10.23
CA PHE A 22 0.54 8.42 10.80
C PHE A 22 -0.42 7.88 9.73
N THR A 23 -0.47 6.56 9.58
CA THR A 23 -1.26 5.88 8.55
C THR A 23 -2.06 4.72 9.13
N VAL A 24 -3.25 4.53 8.59
CA VAL A 24 -4.11 3.37 8.83
C VAL A 24 -4.42 2.73 7.49
N LEU A 25 -3.93 1.51 7.30
CA LEU A 25 -3.97 0.77 6.05
C LEU A 25 -4.85 -0.47 6.19
N ARG A 26 -5.53 -0.82 5.10
CA ARG A 26 -6.18 -2.13 4.92
C ARG A 26 -5.31 -2.93 3.98
N VAL A 27 -4.73 -4.01 4.50
CA VAL A 27 -3.74 -4.83 3.80
C VAL A 27 -4.31 -6.21 3.54
N ALA A 28 -4.38 -6.60 2.27
CA ALA A 28 -4.69 -7.97 1.88
C ALA A 28 -3.48 -8.86 2.19
N VAL A 29 -3.66 -9.78 3.14
CA VAL A 29 -2.62 -10.73 3.57
C VAL A 29 -2.99 -12.12 3.10
N ARG A 30 -2.03 -12.83 2.50
CA ARG A 30 -2.27 -14.19 2.00
C ARG A 30 -2.71 -15.12 3.14
N GLY A 31 -3.81 -15.83 2.93
CA GLY A 31 -4.38 -16.76 3.93
C GLY A 31 -5.37 -16.10 4.90
N GLN A 32 -5.58 -14.78 4.82
CA GLN A 32 -6.63 -14.09 5.55
C GLN A 32 -7.82 -13.81 4.61
N ALA A 33 -9.03 -14.12 5.08
CA ALA A 33 -10.25 -13.90 4.29
C ALA A 33 -10.62 -12.41 4.21
N GLN A 34 -10.22 -11.62 5.20
CA GLN A 34 -10.47 -10.18 5.25
C GLN A 34 -9.15 -9.42 5.34
N PRO A 35 -9.11 -8.17 4.83
CA PRO A 35 -7.92 -7.35 4.97
C PRO A 35 -7.60 -7.08 6.43
N VAL A 36 -6.30 -7.07 6.74
CA VAL A 36 -5.79 -6.73 8.07
C VAL A 36 -5.68 -5.22 8.20
N THR A 37 -6.03 -4.68 9.36
CA THR A 37 -5.75 -3.27 9.69
C THR A 37 -4.31 -3.15 10.15
N VAL A 38 -3.50 -2.39 9.42
CA VAL A 38 -2.12 -2.05 9.79
C VAL A 38 -2.04 -0.58 10.16
N ILE A 39 -1.43 -0.26 11.30
CA ILE A 39 -1.16 1.11 11.72
C ILE A 39 0.35 1.33 11.83
N GLY A 40 0.82 2.52 11.46
CA GLY A 40 2.24 2.87 11.54
C GLY A 40 2.50 4.26 10.98
N ASN A 41 3.76 4.55 10.67
CA ASN A 41 4.18 5.84 10.14
C ASN A 41 4.83 5.68 8.75
N LEU A 42 4.29 6.39 7.76
CA LEU A 42 4.79 6.48 6.39
C LEU A 42 4.68 7.93 5.92
N LEU A 43 5.75 8.46 5.32
CA LEU A 43 5.74 9.82 4.73
C LEU A 43 4.86 9.90 3.48
N MET A 44 4.83 8.81 2.72
CA MET A 44 3.98 8.64 1.54
C MET A 44 3.51 7.19 1.48
N VAL A 45 2.29 6.98 1.00
CA VAL A 45 1.71 5.65 0.85
C VAL A 45 0.74 5.62 -0.33
N THR A 46 0.77 4.54 -1.10
CA THR A 46 -0.10 4.37 -2.26
C THR A 46 -0.84 3.04 -2.17
N ALA A 47 -2.13 3.04 -2.52
CA ALA A 47 -2.87 1.78 -2.68
C ALA A 47 -2.32 0.98 -3.86
N GLY A 48 -2.25 -0.33 -3.71
CA GLY A 48 -1.66 -1.27 -4.66
C GLY A 48 -0.21 -1.66 -4.34
N GLU A 49 0.48 -0.93 -3.46
CA GLU A 49 1.87 -1.28 -3.09
C GLU A 49 1.94 -2.58 -2.29
N HIS A 50 3.02 -3.33 -2.52
CA HIS A 50 3.40 -4.43 -1.65
C HIS A 50 3.95 -3.85 -0.36
N LEU A 51 3.47 -4.37 0.76
CA LEU A 51 3.85 -3.96 2.10
C LEU A 51 4.52 -5.14 2.82
N GLN A 52 5.66 -4.83 3.45
CA GLN A 52 6.27 -5.63 4.49
C GLN A 52 6.29 -4.78 5.77
N ALA A 53 5.58 -5.22 6.80
CA ALA A 53 5.53 -4.53 8.09
C ALA A 53 6.08 -5.42 9.20
N GLN A 54 6.91 -4.85 10.06
CA GLN A 54 7.42 -5.51 11.26
C GLN A 54 6.81 -4.83 12.49
N GLY A 55 6.28 -5.63 13.41
CA GLY A 55 5.61 -5.09 14.58
C GLY A 55 4.81 -6.13 15.35
N GLN A 56 3.71 -5.72 15.98
CA GLN A 56 2.96 -6.55 16.90
C GLN A 56 1.46 -6.37 16.77
N TRP A 57 0.70 -7.44 17.03
CA TRP A 57 -0.75 -7.34 17.15
C TRP A 57 -1.15 -6.61 18.42
N THR A 58 -2.09 -5.69 18.28
CA THR A 58 -2.74 -4.97 19.37
C THR A 58 -4.25 -5.06 19.22
N MET A 59 -4.97 -4.92 20.33
CA MET A 59 -6.42 -4.86 20.37
C MET A 59 -6.83 -3.43 20.74
N ASP A 60 -7.36 -2.69 19.77
CA ASP A 60 -7.97 -1.39 20.04
C ASP A 60 -9.42 -1.58 20.51
N ARG A 61 -9.83 -0.80 21.53
CA ARG A 61 -11.17 -0.95 22.14
C ARG A 61 -12.30 -0.51 21.23
N GLN A 62 -12.04 0.36 20.25
CA GLN A 62 -13.05 0.92 19.35
C GLN A 62 -13.00 0.27 17.96
N HIS A 63 -11.81 -0.07 17.48
CA HIS A 63 -11.57 -0.54 16.12
C HIS A 63 -11.22 -2.03 16.02
N GLY A 64 -11.02 -2.70 17.16
CA GLY A 64 -10.72 -4.13 17.22
C GLY A 64 -9.24 -4.45 16.90
N PRO A 65 -8.94 -5.64 16.34
CA PRO A 65 -7.57 -6.08 16.15
C PRO A 65 -6.84 -5.26 15.07
N GLN A 66 -5.65 -4.81 15.41
CA GLN A 66 -4.76 -4.05 14.52
C GLN A 66 -3.34 -4.60 14.61
N PHE A 67 -2.61 -4.55 13.50
CA PHE A 67 -1.19 -4.77 13.49
C PHE A 67 -0.47 -3.43 13.62
N LYS A 68 0.16 -3.19 14.76
CA LYS A 68 0.96 -1.99 15.00
C LYS A 68 2.37 -2.23 14.48
N ALA A 69 2.71 -1.60 13.36
CA ALA A 69 4.00 -1.69 12.74
C ALA A 69 4.98 -0.67 13.35
N ASP A 70 6.14 -1.15 13.76
CA ASP A 70 7.29 -0.34 14.16
C ASP A 70 8.16 0.02 12.95
N SER A 71 8.14 -0.82 11.91
CA SER A 71 8.78 -0.56 10.62
C SER A 71 7.87 -1.00 9.47
N ILE A 72 7.83 -0.21 8.40
CA ILE A 72 7.10 -0.53 7.16
C ILE A 72 8.02 -0.25 5.98
N GLU A 73 8.14 -1.25 5.11
CA GLU A 73 8.78 -1.15 3.81
C GLU A 73 7.70 -1.36 2.74
N THR A 74 7.63 -0.42 1.79
CA THR A 74 6.72 -0.51 0.64
C THR A 74 7.52 -0.65 -0.65
N THR A 75 7.04 -1.50 -1.54
CA THR A 75 7.54 -1.60 -2.90
C THR A 75 6.38 -1.36 -3.84
N HIS A 76 6.60 -0.51 -4.86
CA HIS A 76 5.61 -0.26 -5.88
C HIS A 76 5.14 -1.59 -6.49
N PRO A 77 3.84 -1.73 -6.81
CA PRO A 77 3.38 -2.93 -7.49
C PRO A 77 4.15 -3.05 -8.80
N ALA A 78 4.88 -4.14 -8.98
CA ALA A 78 5.50 -4.51 -10.26
C ALA A 78 4.44 -4.95 -11.30
N THR A 79 3.22 -4.42 -11.22
CA THR A 79 2.12 -4.79 -12.11
C THR A 79 1.68 -3.56 -12.89
N ALA A 80 1.65 -3.74 -14.21
CA ALA A 80 1.18 -2.73 -15.17
C ALA A 80 -0.19 -2.15 -14.78
N GLU A 81 -1.07 -2.98 -14.20
CA GLU A 81 -2.42 -2.59 -13.78
C GLU A 81 -2.41 -1.64 -12.55
N GLY A 82 -1.47 -1.81 -11.61
CA GLY A 82 -1.31 -0.93 -10.47
C GLY A 82 -0.81 0.46 -10.87
N ILE A 83 0.14 0.50 -11.82
CA ILE A 83 0.65 1.74 -12.41
C ILE A 83 -0.46 2.45 -13.20
N GLU A 84 -1.25 1.72 -13.99
CA GLU A 84 -2.36 2.27 -14.76
C GLU A 84 -3.42 2.93 -13.85
N LYS A 85 -3.85 2.23 -12.80
CA LYS A 85 -4.82 2.76 -11.82
C LYS A 85 -4.26 3.96 -11.06
N PHE A 86 -2.98 3.93 -10.68
CA PHE A 86 -2.33 5.05 -10.01
C PHE A 86 -2.29 6.31 -10.89
N LEU A 87 -1.89 6.17 -12.16
CA LEU A 87 -1.84 7.29 -13.10
C LEU A 87 -3.25 7.77 -13.48
N ALA A 88 -4.22 6.87 -13.64
CA ALA A 88 -5.61 7.21 -13.94
C ALA A 88 -6.34 7.89 -12.76
N SER A 89 -5.86 7.72 -11.52
CA SER A 89 -6.44 8.34 -10.32
C SER A 89 -6.21 9.86 -10.21
N GLY A 90 -5.40 10.44 -11.11
CA GLY A 90 -5.13 11.89 -11.11
C GLY A 90 -4.13 12.35 -10.05
N ALA A 91 -3.39 11.42 -9.42
CA ALA A 91 -2.28 11.72 -8.51
C ALA A 91 -1.20 12.61 -9.17
N VAL A 92 -1.10 12.58 -10.50
CA VAL A 92 -0.35 13.55 -11.29
C VAL A 92 -1.34 14.39 -12.10
N ARG A 93 -1.48 15.66 -11.73
CA ARG A 93 -2.46 16.64 -12.27
C ARG A 93 -2.41 16.86 -13.81
N SER A 94 -1.43 16.26 -14.48
CA SER A 94 -1.14 16.42 -15.93
C SER A 94 -1.19 15.11 -16.73
N VAL A 95 -1.52 13.97 -16.11
CA VAL A 95 -1.52 12.65 -16.79
C VAL A 95 -2.95 12.15 -16.93
N GLY A 96 -3.53 12.34 -18.12
CA GLY A 96 -4.83 11.78 -18.48
C GLY A 96 -4.75 10.29 -18.85
N PRO A 97 -5.89 9.58 -18.98
CA PRO A 97 -5.95 8.14 -19.20
C PRO A 97 -5.16 7.65 -20.42
N LYS A 98 -5.13 8.43 -21.52
CA LYS A 98 -4.31 8.12 -22.70
C LYS A 98 -2.80 8.18 -22.47
N LEU A 99 -2.35 9.07 -21.59
CA LEU A 99 -0.92 9.18 -21.26
C LEU A 99 -0.52 8.08 -20.26
N ALA A 100 -1.41 7.73 -19.33
CA ALA A 100 -1.25 6.57 -18.46
C ALA A 100 -1.09 5.27 -19.25
N GLU A 101 -1.96 5.02 -20.24
CA GLU A 101 -1.88 3.85 -21.13
C GLU A 101 -0.53 3.78 -21.86
N ARG A 102 -0.04 4.91 -22.40
CA ARG A 102 1.28 4.96 -23.09
C ARG A 102 2.46 4.73 -22.15
N ILE A 103 2.42 5.25 -20.92
CA ILE A 103 3.48 5.05 -19.92
C ILE A 103 3.54 3.57 -19.53
N VAL A 104 2.38 2.94 -19.30
CA VAL A 104 2.28 1.52 -18.95
C VAL A 104 2.72 0.62 -20.11
N ALA A 105 2.36 0.96 -21.35
CA ALA A 105 2.84 0.27 -22.55
C ALA A 105 4.37 0.33 -22.67
N LEU A 106 4.96 1.51 -22.50
CA LEU A 106 6.42 1.70 -22.55
C LEU A 106 7.16 0.91 -21.44
N TYR A 107 6.53 0.76 -20.27
CA TYR A 107 7.09 0.00 -19.16
C TYR A 107 7.01 -1.53 -19.40
N LYS A 108 5.93 -2.01 -20.03
CA LYS A 108 5.83 -3.41 -20.49
C LYS A 108 6.92 -3.76 -21.49
N GLU A 109 7.27 -2.83 -22.39
CA GLU A 109 8.31 -3.03 -23.40
C GLU A 109 9.74 -3.04 -22.81
N ARG A 110 9.97 -2.39 -21.66
CA ARG A 110 11.31 -2.31 -21.02
C ARG A 110 11.58 -3.35 -19.93
N THR A 111 10.60 -4.20 -19.59
CA THR A 111 10.75 -5.23 -18.54
C THR A 111 10.97 -6.65 -19.12
N LEU A 112 11.12 -6.76 -20.45
CA LEU A 112 11.51 -7.99 -21.15
C LEU A 112 12.85 -7.78 -21.88
N GLU A 113 13.91 -7.55 -21.11
CA GLU A 113 15.29 -7.91 -21.47
C GLU A 113 15.95 -8.59 -20.25
#